data_AF-M5BVE4-F1
#
_entry.id   AF-M5BVE4-F1
#
_cell.length_a   1.000
_cell.length_b   1.000
_cell.length_c   1.000
_cell.angle_alpha   90.00
_cell.angle_beta   90.00
_cell.angle_gamma   90.00
#
_symmetry.space_group_name_H-M   'P 1'
#
loop_
_entity.id
_entity.type
_entity.pdbx_description
1 polymer ?
#
loop_
_entity_poly.entity_id
_entity_poly.type
_entity_poly.pdbx_seq_one_letter_code
_entity_poly.pdbx_strand_id
1 'polypeptide(L)'
;MSRISLHDVRAKTLAATRPTTPRDISGTVTLTKEEDSICTLLDEFTKVLRESGEEFKGVECRIAGGWVRDKLLGIPSNDIDIALADIMGAAFAEKLQAYMASKNLGDNSGGRSGTIATIARNPEQSKHLETARMHVLGHEVDFVNLRSETYAEDSRIPEIRIGTPLEDALRRDITINALFYNVHTRAFQIYGKVSLVPH
;
A
#
# COMPACT_ATOMS: atom_id res chain seq x y z
N MET A 1 19.29 59.86 2.72
CA MET A 1 20.16 58.69 2.95
C MET A 1 19.64 58.03 4.23
N SER A 2 19.19 56.78 4.30
CA SER A 2 19.41 55.61 3.46
C SER A 2 18.14 54.73 3.45
N ARG A 3 17.90 54.04 2.33
CA ARG A 3 16.77 53.11 2.11
C ARG A 3 17.00 51.84 2.92
N ILE A 4 16.03 51.43 3.74
CA ILE A 4 15.99 50.08 4.31
C ILE A 4 15.64 49.11 3.18
N SER A 5 16.52 48.16 2.91
CA SER A 5 16.40 47.15 1.85
C SER A 5 15.22 46.22 2.12
N LEU A 6 14.39 45.97 1.11
CA LEU A 6 13.22 45.07 1.11
C LEU A 6 13.56 43.57 1.26
N HIS A 7 14.77 43.22 1.69
CA HIS A 7 15.23 41.82 1.79
C HIS A 7 15.08 41.17 3.17
N ASP A 8 14.59 41.89 4.19
CA ASP A 8 14.58 41.38 5.59
C ASP A 8 13.17 41.05 6.17
N VAL A 9 12.14 40.87 5.33
CA VAL A 9 10.76 40.62 5.82
C VAL A 9 10.12 39.32 5.30
N ARG A 10 10.90 38.32 4.86
CA ARG A 10 10.34 37.03 4.40
C ARG A 10 11.23 35.82 4.71
N ALA A 11 11.30 35.41 5.98
CA ALA A 11 11.71 34.04 6.33
C ALA A 11 11.39 33.69 7.81
N LYS A 12 10.17 33.94 8.29
CA LYS A 12 9.69 33.35 9.54
C LYS A 12 8.22 32.94 9.40
N THR A 13 7.98 31.87 8.65
CA THR A 13 6.68 31.20 8.62
C THR A 13 6.90 29.69 8.61
N LEU A 14 6.75 29.09 9.80
CA LEU A 14 6.32 27.71 10.06
C LEU A 14 7.00 26.59 9.25
N ALA A 15 8.19 26.18 9.70
CA ALA A 15 8.57 24.78 9.62
C ALA A 15 7.69 23.98 10.60
N ALA A 16 6.43 23.76 10.22
CA ALA A 16 5.62 22.72 10.87
C ALA A 16 6.24 21.39 10.46
N THR A 17 6.99 20.78 11.39
CA THR A 17 7.49 19.40 11.27
C THR A 17 6.33 18.52 10.82
N ARG A 18 6.36 18.08 9.55
CA ARG A 18 5.40 17.11 9.03
C ARG A 18 5.59 15.83 9.85
N PRO A 19 4.53 15.26 10.45
CA PRO A 19 4.66 13.98 11.11
C PRO A 19 5.10 12.95 10.05
N THR A 20 6.32 12.44 10.20
CA THR A 20 6.90 11.36 9.38
C THR A 20 6.39 9.99 9.82
N THR A 21 5.86 9.91 11.03
CA THR A 21 5.22 8.72 11.59
C THR A 21 3.73 8.70 11.25
N PRO A 22 3.22 7.57 10.73
CA PRO A 22 1.78 7.39 10.56
C PRO A 22 1.06 7.56 11.89
N ARG A 23 -0.14 8.13 11.84
CA ARG A 23 -1.04 8.09 12.99
C ARG A 23 -1.95 6.88 12.84
N ASP A 24 -1.83 5.95 13.77
CA ASP A 24 -2.78 4.86 13.88
C ASP A 24 -4.11 5.45 14.38
N ILE A 25 -5.17 5.31 13.58
CA ILE A 25 -6.51 5.68 14.04
C ILE A 25 -7.13 4.46 14.75
N SER A 26 -7.48 4.65 16.02
CA SER A 26 -8.25 3.68 16.79
C SER A 26 -9.70 3.71 16.32
N GLY A 27 -9.95 3.08 15.18
CA GLY A 27 -11.28 2.62 14.78
C GLY A 27 -11.27 1.10 14.87
N THR A 28 -12.20 0.51 15.63
CA THR A 28 -12.45 -0.94 15.58
C THR A 28 -13.01 -1.26 14.21
N VAL A 29 -12.16 -1.76 13.30
CA VAL A 29 -12.62 -2.35 12.04
C VAL A 29 -12.96 -3.81 12.29
N THR A 30 -14.04 -4.28 11.68
CA THR A 30 -14.37 -5.70 11.64
C THR A 30 -14.05 -6.20 10.25
N LEU A 31 -12.96 -6.96 10.14
CA LEU A 31 -12.68 -7.74 8.94
C LEU A 31 -13.70 -8.87 8.83
N THR A 32 -14.07 -9.24 7.60
CA THR A 32 -14.74 -10.53 7.40
C THR A 32 -13.75 -11.66 7.70
N LYS A 33 -14.25 -12.90 7.83
CA LYS A 33 -13.39 -14.06 8.09
C LYS A 33 -12.39 -14.27 6.95
N GLU A 34 -12.83 -14.00 5.73
CA GLU A 34 -12.05 -14.16 4.51
C GLU A 34 -10.94 -13.10 4.43
N GLU A 35 -11.27 -11.82 4.70
CA GLU A 35 -10.29 -10.72 4.75
C GLU A 35 -9.25 -10.92 5.86
N ASP A 36 -9.71 -11.38 7.04
CA ASP A 36 -8.81 -11.71 8.14
C ASP A 36 -7.87 -12.87 7.78
N SER A 37 -8.38 -13.87 7.06
CA SER A 37 -7.57 -15.00 6.58
C SER A 37 -6.52 -14.55 5.57
N ILE A 38 -6.86 -13.64 4.65
CA ILE A 38 -5.89 -13.05 3.71
C ILE A 38 -4.82 -12.27 4.48
N CYS A 39 -5.22 -11.41 5.42
CA CYS A 39 -4.26 -10.65 6.22
C CYS A 39 -3.35 -11.56 7.04
N THR A 40 -3.88 -12.67 7.57
CA THR A 40 -3.09 -13.65 8.35
C THR A 40 -2.09 -14.36 7.46
N LEU A 41 -2.52 -14.84 6.29
CA LEU A 41 -1.65 -15.46 5.30
C LEU A 41 -0.51 -14.54 4.88
N LEU A 42 -0.82 -13.28 4.56
CA LEU A 42 0.17 -12.29 4.15
C LEU A 42 1.16 -11.96 5.28
N ASP A 43 0.68 -11.85 6.52
CA ASP A 43 1.54 -11.60 7.68
C ASP A 43 2.49 -12.77 7.95
N GLU A 44 1.98 -14.01 7.96
CA GLU A 44 2.78 -15.22 8.13
C GLU A 44 3.81 -15.40 7.01
N PHE A 45 3.39 -15.23 5.76
CA PHE A 45 4.28 -15.29 4.61
C PHE A 45 5.38 -14.22 4.69
N THR A 46 5.03 -12.98 5.04
CA THR A 46 5.99 -11.89 5.14
C THR A 46 7.04 -12.16 6.23
N LYS A 47 6.66 -12.76 7.36
CA LYS A 47 7.63 -13.18 8.40
C LYS A 47 8.64 -14.19 7.85
N VAL A 48 8.15 -15.24 7.19
CA VAL A 48 9.02 -16.26 6.56
C VAL A 48 9.92 -15.64 5.49
N LEU A 49 9.39 -14.71 4.70
CA LEU A 49 10.15 -14.04 3.65
C LEU A 49 11.26 -13.16 4.24
N ARG A 50 10.98 -12.38 5.28
CA ARG A 50 11.98 -11.56 6.01
C ARG A 50 13.08 -12.40 6.65
N GLU A 51 12.74 -13.60 7.12
CA GLU A 51 13.72 -14.55 7.68
C GLU A 51 14.59 -15.21 6.61
N SER A 52 14.14 -15.24 5.35
CA SER A 52 14.86 -15.91 4.27
C SER A 52 16.09 -15.16 3.75
N GLY A 53 16.21 -13.85 4.01
CA GLY A 53 17.34 -13.05 3.57
C GLY A 53 17.28 -11.59 4.00
N GLU A 54 18.46 -10.98 4.18
CA GLU A 54 18.62 -9.56 4.55
C GLU A 54 17.94 -8.61 3.56
N GLU A 55 17.92 -8.97 2.27
CA GLU A 55 17.28 -8.19 1.21
C GLU A 55 15.77 -8.03 1.38
N PHE A 56 15.11 -8.91 2.15
CA PHE A 56 13.66 -8.88 2.36
C PHE A 56 13.26 -8.27 3.71
N LYS A 57 14.21 -7.83 4.55
CA LYS A 57 13.90 -7.33 5.90
C LYS A 57 12.87 -6.20 5.94
N GLY A 58 12.87 -5.35 4.92
CA GLY A 58 11.95 -4.21 4.81
C GLY A 58 10.62 -4.51 4.12
N VAL A 59 10.39 -5.75 3.67
CA VAL A 59 9.13 -6.10 2.98
C VAL A 59 7.95 -5.95 3.92
N GLU A 60 6.96 -5.14 3.55
CA GLU A 60 5.72 -4.96 4.31
C GLU A 60 4.51 -4.92 3.38
N CYS A 61 3.36 -5.37 3.90
CA CYS A 61 2.07 -5.35 3.21
C CYS A 61 1.12 -4.32 3.84
N ARG A 62 0.49 -3.50 2.99
CA ARG A 62 -0.59 -2.60 3.39
C ARG A 62 -1.74 -2.71 2.39
N ILE A 63 -2.97 -2.83 2.87
CA ILE A 63 -4.13 -2.64 1.99
C ILE A 63 -4.27 -1.13 1.73
N ALA A 64 -4.47 -0.74 0.48
CA ALA A 64 -4.58 0.64 0.06
C ALA A 64 -5.88 0.90 -0.72
N GLY A 65 -6.17 2.17 -1.01
CA GLY A 65 -7.16 2.55 -2.00
C GLY A 65 -8.62 2.35 -1.55
N GLY A 66 -9.46 1.90 -2.49
CA GLY A 66 -10.92 1.87 -2.34
C GLY A 66 -11.40 1.02 -1.18
N TRP A 67 -10.76 -0.13 -0.95
CA TRP A 67 -11.10 -1.03 0.15
C TRP A 67 -11.03 -0.33 1.52
N VAL A 68 -10.00 0.48 1.76
CA VAL A 68 -9.81 1.20 3.03
C VAL A 68 -10.92 2.21 3.27
N ARG A 69 -11.27 2.97 2.24
CA ARG A 69 -12.40 3.91 2.27
C ARG A 69 -13.71 3.17 2.56
N ASP A 70 -13.99 2.12 1.78
CA ASP A 70 -15.25 1.40 1.84
C ASP A 70 -15.43 0.74 3.22
N LYS A 71 -14.35 0.21 3.81
CA LYS A 71 -14.36 -0.30 5.18
C LYS A 71 -14.69 0.76 6.22
N LEU A 72 -14.13 1.96 6.11
CA LEU A 72 -14.45 3.06 7.02
C LEU A 72 -15.90 3.53 6.87
N LEU A 73 -16.51 3.33 5.70
CA LEU A 73 -17.92 3.66 5.42
C LEU A 73 -18.88 2.49 5.69
N GLY A 74 -18.38 1.30 6.06
CA GLY A 74 -19.21 0.10 6.25
C GLY A 74 -19.78 -0.49 4.95
N ILE A 75 -19.14 -0.21 3.81
CA ILE A 75 -19.53 -0.69 2.49
C ILE A 75 -18.72 -1.96 2.17
N PRO A 76 -19.34 -3.04 1.67
CA PRO A 76 -18.61 -4.22 1.22
C PRO A 76 -17.75 -3.90 0.00
N SER A 77 -16.52 -4.41 -0.02
CA SER A 77 -15.57 -4.21 -1.10
C SER A 77 -14.88 -5.55 -1.40
N ASN A 78 -14.75 -5.89 -2.68
CA ASN A 78 -14.22 -7.20 -3.11
C ASN A 78 -12.80 -7.10 -3.68
N ASP A 79 -12.36 -5.90 -4.07
CA ASP A 79 -11.08 -5.66 -4.70
C ASP A 79 -10.06 -5.21 -3.64
N ILE A 80 -9.00 -5.98 -3.45
CA ILE A 80 -7.98 -5.72 -2.42
C ILE A 80 -6.67 -5.34 -3.10
N ASP A 81 -6.28 -4.07 -2.96
CA ASP A 81 -4.97 -3.57 -3.40
C ASP A 81 -3.95 -3.68 -2.26
N ILE A 82 -2.98 -4.59 -2.37
CA ILE A 82 -1.84 -4.72 -1.47
C ILE A 82 -0.67 -3.88 -1.98
N ALA A 83 -0.43 -2.76 -1.30
CA ALA A 83 0.77 -1.95 -1.45
C ALA A 83 1.96 -2.58 -0.72
N LEU A 84 3.03 -2.84 -1.48
CA LEU A 84 4.25 -3.51 -1.03
C LEU A 84 5.40 -2.51 -0.87
N ALA A 85 6.14 -2.67 0.23
CA ALA A 85 7.45 -2.04 0.44
C ALA A 85 8.57 -3.03 0.06
N ASP A 86 9.67 -2.51 -0.48
CA ASP A 86 10.95 -3.20 -0.69
C ASP A 86 10.94 -4.49 -1.55
N ILE A 87 9.83 -4.78 -2.23
CA ILE A 87 9.72 -5.89 -3.19
C ILE A 87 8.74 -5.57 -4.31
N MET A 88 9.06 -5.99 -5.53
CA MET A 88 8.20 -5.84 -6.71
C MET A 88 6.96 -6.73 -6.61
N GLY A 89 5.81 -6.24 -7.08
CA GLY A 89 4.54 -6.97 -7.02
C GLY A 89 4.60 -8.37 -7.64
N ALA A 90 5.18 -8.49 -8.83
CA ALA A 90 5.37 -9.79 -9.49
C ALA A 90 6.25 -10.76 -8.69
N ALA A 91 7.40 -10.29 -8.19
CA ALA A 91 8.30 -11.13 -7.40
C ALA A 91 7.68 -11.59 -6.07
N PHE A 92 6.89 -10.72 -5.42
CA PHE A 92 6.15 -11.07 -4.21
C PHE A 92 5.09 -12.13 -4.50
N ALA A 93 4.29 -11.95 -5.56
CA ALA A 93 3.23 -12.89 -5.94
C ALA A 93 3.78 -14.29 -6.26
N GLU A 94 4.90 -14.39 -6.98
CA GLU A 94 5.55 -15.68 -7.28
C GLU A 94 6.01 -16.40 -6.00
N LYS A 95 6.63 -15.68 -5.08
CA LYS A 95 7.08 -16.24 -3.80
C LYS A 95 5.90 -16.65 -2.91
N LEU A 96 4.84 -15.84 -2.88
CA LEU A 96 3.61 -16.16 -2.14
C LEU A 96 2.93 -17.42 -2.71
N GLN A 97 2.86 -17.54 -4.04
CA GLN A 97 2.32 -18.74 -4.69
C GLN A 97 3.10 -20.00 -4.29
N ALA A 98 4.43 -19.94 -4.31
CA ALA A 98 5.27 -21.05 -3.87
C ALA A 98 5.06 -21.38 -2.38
N TYR A 99 4.93 -20.37 -1.53
CA TYR A 99 4.63 -20.55 -0.11
C TYR A 99 3.29 -21.26 0.11
N MET A 100 2.22 -20.79 -0.54
CA MET A 100 0.89 -21.40 -0.44
C MET A 100 0.88 -22.85 -0.92
N ALA A 101 1.59 -23.14 -2.02
CA ALA A 101 1.77 -24.52 -2.50
C ALA A 101 2.48 -25.40 -1.46
N SER A 102 3.56 -24.89 -0.84
CA SER A 102 4.32 -25.64 0.18
C SER A 102 3.51 -25.96 1.44
N LYS A 103 2.54 -25.11 1.78
CA LYS A 103 1.66 -25.27 2.94
C LYS A 103 0.43 -26.12 2.63
N ASN A 104 0.30 -26.62 1.40
CA ASN A 104 -0.92 -27.27 0.90
C ASN A 104 -2.17 -26.39 1.11
N LEU A 105 -2.00 -25.07 1.03
CA LEU A 105 -3.10 -24.10 1.05
C LEU A 105 -3.73 -23.95 -0.35
N GLY A 106 -3.31 -24.78 -1.31
CA GLY A 106 -4.00 -25.04 -2.57
C GLY A 106 -4.94 -26.23 -2.42
N ASP A 107 -6.21 -26.05 -2.75
CA ASP A 107 -7.26 -27.02 -2.46
C ASP A 107 -7.22 -28.25 -3.41
N ASN A 108 -7.39 -29.45 -2.84
CA ASN A 108 -7.52 -30.75 -3.52
C ASN A 108 -9.01 -31.17 -3.65
N SER A 109 -9.95 -30.23 -3.50
CA SER A 109 -11.38 -30.53 -3.41
C SER A 109 -12.13 -30.06 -4.66
N GLY A 110 -12.61 -31.01 -5.47
CA GLY A 110 -13.30 -30.79 -6.75
C GLY A 110 -14.67 -30.11 -6.66
N GLY A 111 -14.76 -28.90 -6.13
CA GLY A 111 -16.01 -28.15 -6.04
C GLY A 111 -15.83 -26.66 -5.74
N ARG A 112 -15.72 -25.83 -6.79
CA ARG A 112 -16.11 -24.40 -6.84
C ARG A 112 -15.66 -23.45 -5.70
N SER A 113 -14.56 -23.72 -5.01
CA SER A 113 -13.88 -22.71 -4.20
C SER A 113 -12.38 -22.98 -4.19
N GLY A 114 -11.72 -22.61 -5.27
CA GLY A 114 -10.29 -22.83 -5.44
C GLY A 114 -9.87 -22.07 -6.67
N THR A 115 -8.91 -21.16 -6.53
CA THR A 115 -8.36 -20.51 -7.70
C THR A 115 -6.87 -20.35 -7.53
N ILE A 116 -6.18 -21.25 -8.23
CA ILE A 116 -5.02 -21.01 -9.07
C ILE A 116 -4.68 -19.52 -9.16
N ALA A 117 -3.54 -19.15 -8.59
CA ALA A 117 -2.92 -17.87 -8.79
C ALA A 117 -2.53 -17.70 -10.26
N THR A 118 -3.43 -17.15 -11.08
CA THR A 118 -3.05 -16.63 -12.39
C THR A 118 -2.35 -15.31 -12.14
N ILE A 119 -1.02 -15.34 -12.11
CA ILE A 119 -0.21 -14.12 -12.05
C ILE A 119 -0.33 -13.43 -13.41
N ALA A 120 -1.18 -12.40 -13.48
CA ALA A 120 -1.19 -11.48 -14.60
C ALA A 120 -0.25 -10.32 -14.27
N ARG A 121 0.87 -10.24 -14.99
CA ARG A 121 1.77 -9.07 -14.93
C ARG A 121 1.17 -7.95 -15.77
N ASN A 122 1.13 -6.73 -15.25
CA ASN A 122 0.66 -5.57 -16.00
C ASN A 122 1.83 -4.63 -16.37
N PRO A 123 2.49 -4.85 -17.53
CA PRO A 123 3.62 -4.01 -17.96
C PRO A 123 3.21 -2.59 -18.40
N GLU A 124 1.92 -2.30 -18.58
CA GLU A 124 1.47 -0.97 -19.01
C GLU A 124 1.52 0.08 -17.88
N GLN A 125 1.58 -0.32 -16.60
CA GLN A 125 1.54 0.64 -15.49
C GLN A 125 2.86 1.39 -15.24
N SER A 126 4.00 0.90 -15.72
CA SER A 126 5.30 1.60 -15.88
C SER A 126 6.41 0.60 -16.20
N LYS A 127 7.43 0.98 -16.99
CA LYS A 127 8.64 0.15 -17.20
C LYS A 127 9.42 -0.18 -15.92
N HIS A 128 9.11 0.51 -14.81
CA HIS A 128 9.84 0.41 -13.55
C HIS A 128 9.00 -0.15 -12.39
N LEU A 129 7.70 -0.42 -12.59
CA LEU A 129 6.81 -0.96 -11.56
C LEU A 129 5.96 -2.08 -12.15
N GLU A 130 6.30 -3.32 -11.81
CA GLU A 130 5.54 -4.50 -12.19
C GLU A 130 4.50 -4.80 -11.12
N THR A 131 3.22 -4.67 -11.46
CA THR A 131 2.13 -5.17 -10.60
C THR A 131 1.82 -6.62 -10.93
N ALA A 132 1.23 -7.33 -9.96
CA ALA A 132 0.73 -8.67 -10.17
C ALA A 132 -0.66 -8.82 -9.57
N ARG A 133 -1.56 -9.43 -10.33
CA ARG A 133 -2.87 -9.85 -9.84
C ARG A 133 -2.83 -11.33 -9.50
N MET A 134 -3.44 -11.72 -8.38
CA MET A 134 -3.49 -13.10 -7.92
C MET A 134 -4.82 -13.38 -7.22
N HIS A 135 -5.35 -14.59 -7.40
CA HIS A 135 -6.45 -15.06 -6.58
C HIS A 135 -5.91 -15.64 -5.27
N VAL A 136 -6.34 -15.10 -4.14
CA VAL A 136 -5.93 -15.51 -2.79
C VAL A 136 -7.18 -15.84 -1.98
N LEU A 137 -7.33 -17.09 -1.57
CA LEU A 137 -8.47 -17.56 -0.76
C LEU A 137 -9.85 -17.17 -1.35
N GLY A 138 -9.97 -17.17 -2.67
CA GLY A 138 -11.22 -16.81 -3.37
C GLY A 138 -11.41 -15.31 -3.65
N HIS A 139 -10.45 -14.46 -3.29
CA HIS A 139 -10.46 -13.02 -3.57
C HIS A 139 -9.45 -12.63 -4.64
N GLU A 140 -9.81 -11.66 -5.47
CA GLU A 140 -8.87 -11.01 -6.39
C GLU A 140 -8.04 -9.99 -5.63
N VAL A 141 -6.72 -10.20 -5.61
CA VAL A 141 -5.76 -9.38 -4.87
C VAL A 141 -4.73 -8.83 -5.84
N ASP A 142 -4.57 -7.51 -5.82
CA ASP A 142 -3.57 -6.79 -6.62
C ASP A 142 -2.36 -6.43 -5.77
N PHE A 143 -1.19 -6.91 -6.16
CA PHE A 143 0.09 -6.54 -5.58
C PHE A 143 0.68 -5.36 -6.34
N VAL A 144 0.72 -4.21 -5.70
CA VAL A 144 1.22 -2.96 -6.25
C VAL A 144 2.40 -2.45 -5.43
N ASN A 145 3.32 -1.76 -6.08
CA ASN A 145 4.41 -1.09 -5.37
C ASN A 145 3.96 0.26 -4.82
N LEU A 146 4.48 0.60 -3.64
CA LEU A 146 4.49 1.99 -3.20
C LEU A 146 5.30 2.84 -4.18
N ARG A 147 4.75 3.99 -4.58
CA ARG A 147 5.35 4.85 -5.60
C ARG A 147 5.72 6.20 -5.02
N SER A 148 6.92 6.65 -5.36
CA SER A 148 7.33 8.04 -5.22
C SER A 148 7.42 8.65 -6.62
N GLU A 149 6.93 9.87 -6.76
CA GLU A 149 6.89 10.62 -8.01
C GLU A 149 7.65 11.93 -7.84
N THR A 150 8.66 12.16 -8.68
CA THR A 150 9.39 13.42 -8.73
C THR A 150 9.07 14.14 -10.02
N TYR A 151 8.62 15.39 -9.93
CA TYR A 151 8.29 16.24 -11.07
C TYR A 151 9.44 17.21 -11.32
N ALA A 152 9.94 17.26 -12.56
CA ALA A 152 10.88 18.30 -12.99
C ALA A 152 10.13 19.62 -13.23
N GLU A 153 10.78 20.78 -13.04
CA GLU A 153 10.16 22.10 -13.19
C GLU A 153 9.56 22.34 -14.59
N ASP A 154 10.07 21.64 -15.61
CA ASP A 154 9.73 21.79 -17.01
C ASP A 154 8.92 20.61 -17.60
N SER A 155 8.61 19.57 -16.82
CA SER A 155 7.93 18.37 -17.30
C SER A 155 6.73 17.99 -16.43
N ARG A 156 5.60 17.71 -17.09
CA ARG A 156 4.41 17.13 -16.44
C ARG A 156 4.49 15.60 -16.31
N ILE A 157 5.54 14.98 -16.82
CA ILE A 157 5.77 13.54 -16.72
C ILE A 157 6.71 13.31 -15.53
N PRO A 158 6.24 12.66 -14.44
CA PRO A 158 7.08 12.41 -13.29
C PRO A 158 8.05 11.25 -13.53
N GLU A 159 9.18 11.30 -12.84
CA GLU A 159 10.01 10.11 -12.63
C GLU A 159 9.40 9.27 -11.51
N ILE A 160 9.14 8.00 -11.80
CA ILE A 160 8.52 7.06 -10.87
C ILE A 160 9.58 6.14 -10.26
N ARG A 161 9.59 6.02 -8.93
CA ARG A 161 10.49 5.14 -8.17
C ARG A 161 9.71 4.40 -7.08
N ILE A 162 10.33 3.37 -6.50
CA ILE A 162 9.81 2.75 -5.28
C ILE A 162 9.79 3.81 -4.18
N GLY A 163 8.63 3.98 -3.54
CA GLY A 163 8.39 4.99 -2.51
C GLY A 163 8.10 4.39 -1.15
N THR A 164 8.03 5.26 -0.16
CA THR A 164 7.51 4.98 1.18
C THR A 164 5.98 5.12 1.22
N PRO A 165 5.30 4.59 2.26
CA PRO A 165 3.86 4.81 2.43
C PRO A 165 3.47 6.28 2.46
N LEU A 166 4.32 7.14 3.03
CA LEU A 166 4.10 8.58 3.07
C LEU A 166 4.19 9.21 1.68
N GLU A 167 5.19 8.86 0.89
CA GLU A 167 5.33 9.36 -0.49
C GLU A 167 4.17 8.89 -1.37
N ASP A 168 3.77 7.62 -1.24
CA ASP A 168 2.63 7.08 -1.98
C ASP A 168 1.30 7.75 -1.58
N ALA A 169 1.13 8.09 -0.30
CA ALA A 169 0.00 8.88 0.16
C ALA A 169 -0.01 10.29 -0.42
N LEU A 170 1.14 10.96 -0.45
CA LEU A 170 1.26 12.36 -0.87
C LEU A 170 0.99 12.57 -2.38
N ARG A 171 1.20 11.55 -3.22
CA ARG A 171 0.86 11.60 -4.66
C ARG A 171 -0.62 11.32 -4.96
N ARG A 172 -1.43 10.90 -3.98
CA ARG A 172 -2.85 10.58 -4.22
C ARG A 172 -3.71 11.83 -4.05
N ASP A 173 -4.56 12.08 -5.05
CA ASP A 173 -5.34 13.32 -5.16
C ASP A 173 -6.28 13.61 -3.97
N ILE A 174 -6.85 12.57 -3.35
CA ILE A 174 -7.84 12.71 -2.27
C ILE A 174 -7.31 12.01 -1.01
N THR A 175 -7.41 12.68 0.15
CA THR A 175 -6.89 12.21 1.43
C THR A 175 -7.42 10.82 1.84
N ILE A 176 -8.64 10.48 1.45
CA ILE A 176 -9.23 9.16 1.74
C ILE A 176 -8.55 8.03 0.96
N ASN A 177 -8.00 8.34 -0.21
CA ASN A 177 -7.23 7.39 -1.01
C ASN A 177 -5.80 7.23 -0.48
N ALA A 178 -5.34 8.15 0.36
CA ALA A 178 -4.05 8.14 1.06
C ALA A 178 -4.07 7.38 2.41
N LEU A 179 -5.16 6.65 2.66
CA LEU A 179 -5.29 5.79 3.83
C LEU A 179 -4.78 4.38 3.50
N PHE A 180 -4.12 3.78 4.49
CA PHE A 180 -3.66 2.40 4.42
C PHE A 180 -4.23 1.60 5.58
N TYR A 181 -4.36 0.29 5.40
CA TYR A 181 -4.54 -0.66 6.50
C TYR A 181 -3.31 -1.55 6.56
N ASN A 182 -2.59 -1.48 7.66
CA ASN A 182 -1.36 -2.24 7.83
C ASN A 182 -1.70 -3.67 8.25
N VAL A 183 -1.31 -4.63 7.40
CA VAL A 183 -1.65 -6.05 7.56
C VAL A 183 -0.98 -6.65 8.80
N HIS A 184 0.18 -6.15 9.20
CA HIS A 184 0.97 -6.67 10.31
C HIS A 184 0.46 -6.17 11.67
N THR A 185 0.12 -4.89 11.76
CA THR A 185 -0.38 -4.26 13.00
C THR A 185 -1.89 -4.35 13.14
N ARG A 186 -2.60 -4.71 12.05
CA ARG A 186 -4.07 -4.73 11.97
C ARG A 186 -4.70 -3.38 12.29
N ALA A 187 -4.04 -2.30 11.85
CA ALA A 187 -4.45 -0.93 12.13
C ALA A 187 -4.47 -0.07 10.87
N PHE A 188 -5.40 0.88 10.81
CA PHE A 188 -5.40 1.90 9.78
C PHE A 188 -4.29 2.93 10.04
N GLN A 189 -3.59 3.31 8.98
CA GLN A 189 -2.52 4.29 8.99
C GLN A 189 -2.90 5.45 8.08
N ILE A 190 -2.81 6.65 8.64
CA ILE A 190 -3.01 7.88 7.91
C ILE A 190 -1.68 8.60 7.75
N TYR A 191 -1.41 9.02 6.52
CA TYR A 191 -0.25 9.81 6.15
C TYR A 191 -0.73 11.16 5.58
N GLY A 192 -0.28 12.28 6.16
CA GLY A 192 -0.66 13.64 5.73
C GLY A 192 -1.70 14.35 6.62
N LYS A 193 -2.16 15.54 6.19
CA LYS A 193 -3.18 16.32 6.91
C LYS A 193 -4.58 15.84 6.50
N VAL A 194 -5.31 15.30 7.47
CA VAL A 194 -6.73 14.99 7.33
C VAL A 194 -7.54 16.28 7.40
N SER A 195 -8.00 16.79 6.27
CA SER A 195 -9.13 17.73 6.23
C SER A 195 -10.40 16.93 6.00
N LEU A 196 -10.95 16.34 7.06
CA LEU A 196 -12.36 15.96 7.05
C LEU A 196 -13.14 17.27 7.13
N VAL A 197 -13.49 17.84 5.98
CA VAL A 197 -14.46 18.93 5.93
C VAL A 197 -15.82 18.26 5.85
N PRO A 198 -16.63 18.25 6.92
CA PRO A 198 -18.04 17.91 6.78
C PRO A 198 -18.69 19.05 5.97
N HIS A 199 -19.32 18.70 4.86
CA HIS A 199 -20.32 19.57 4.23
C HIS A 199 -21.65 19.43 4.97
#